data_AF-X0VFQ9-F1
#
_entry.id   AF-X0VFQ9-F1
#
_cell.length_a   1.000
_cell.length_b   1.000
_cell.length_c   1.000
_cell.angle_alpha   90.00
_cell.angle_beta   90.00
_cell.angle_gamma   90.00
#
_symmetry.space_group_name_H-M   'P 1'
#
loop_
_entity.id
_entity.type
_entity.pdbx_description
1 polymer ?
#
loop_
_entity_poly.entity_id
_entity_poly.type
_entity_poly.pdbx_seq_one_letter_code
_entity_poly.pdbx_strand_id
1 'polypeptide(L)'
;MANEIYQVIASASGVSFSSAGDVTFSAASIAFQAGRKSDLWDRGTSPQPEEYTWRAKTALQATPVVGETIDFYMAQSDSAIIDGTTTSGDAAFTDEDALANMVYVGSLVVDTTTTDSVQSGGVFRMTTRYGILVMWNNTAAETLSASAGDHDFIVTPIYPQGQ
;
A
#
# COMPACT_ATOMS: atom_id res chain seq x y z
N MET A 1 -12.56 -41.67 3.87
CA MET A 1 -13.21 -40.45 4.40
C MET A 1 -12.72 -39.31 3.53
N ALA A 2 -13.57 -38.76 2.66
CA ALA A 2 -13.23 -37.60 1.87
C ALA A 2 -13.27 -36.39 2.80
N ASN A 3 -12.13 -35.74 3.03
CA ASN A 3 -12.13 -34.41 3.63
C ASN A 3 -12.57 -33.43 2.54
N GLU A 4 -13.81 -32.97 2.60
CA GLU A 4 -14.28 -31.88 1.77
C GLU A 4 -13.63 -30.57 2.25
N ILE A 5 -12.71 -30.03 1.45
CA ILE A 5 -12.18 -28.68 1.67
C ILE A 5 -13.22 -27.71 1.12
N TYR A 6 -14.00 -27.08 2.01
CA TYR A 6 -14.89 -26.00 1.66
C TYR A 6 -14.07 -24.71 1.43
N GLN A 7 -13.60 -24.49 0.20
CA GLN A 7 -13.10 -23.19 -0.21
C GLN A 7 -14.28 -22.36 -0.72
N VAL A 8 -14.75 -21.41 0.08
CA VAL A 8 -15.60 -20.34 -0.45
C VAL A 8 -14.73 -19.54 -1.40
N ILE A 9 -15.02 -19.62 -2.69
CA ILE A 9 -14.48 -18.68 -3.68
C ILE A 9 -15.16 -17.35 -3.42
N ALA A 10 -14.65 -16.59 -2.44
CA ALA A 10 -15.00 -15.19 -2.35
C ALA A 10 -14.55 -14.56 -3.67
N SER A 11 -15.46 -13.85 -4.35
CA SER A 11 -15.06 -12.99 -5.47
C SER A 11 -13.89 -12.13 -4.97
N ALA A 12 -12.75 -12.18 -5.67
CA ALA A 12 -11.56 -11.41 -5.31
C ALA A 12 -11.82 -9.91 -5.55
N SER A 13 -12.64 -9.29 -4.71
CA SER A 13 -12.80 -7.84 -4.69
C SER A 13 -11.51 -7.26 -4.09
N GLY A 14 -10.81 -6.44 -4.88
CA GLY A 14 -9.68 -5.68 -4.37
C GLY A 14 -10.11 -4.74 -3.25
N VAL A 15 -9.19 -4.47 -2.31
CA VAL A 15 -9.30 -3.47 -1.27
C VAL A 15 -8.55 -2.23 -1.75
N SER A 16 -9.23 -1.09 -1.76
CA SER A 16 -8.69 0.20 -2.19
C SER A 16 -8.25 1.04 -0.99
N PHE A 17 -7.05 1.61 -1.09
CA PHE A 17 -6.48 2.57 -0.16
C PHE A 17 -6.45 3.94 -0.83
N SER A 18 -7.42 4.77 -0.48
CA SER A 18 -7.52 6.15 -0.99
C SER A 18 -8.35 6.99 -0.02
N SER A 19 -8.50 8.30 -0.30
CA SER A 19 -9.30 9.18 0.55
C SER A 19 -10.79 8.79 0.60
N ALA A 20 -11.27 8.00 -0.35
CA ALA A 20 -12.64 7.52 -0.44
C ALA A 20 -12.71 5.99 -0.68
N GLY A 21 -11.61 5.28 -0.42
CA GLY A 21 -11.50 3.83 -0.62
C GLY A 21 -12.07 3.04 0.55
N ASP A 22 -11.83 1.73 0.52
CA ASP A 22 -12.21 0.80 1.59
C ASP A 22 -11.41 1.07 2.87
N VAL A 23 -10.16 1.51 2.73
CA VAL A 23 -9.29 1.94 3.82
C VAL A 23 -8.85 3.37 3.56
N THR A 24 -9.10 4.27 4.52
CA THR A 24 -8.74 5.69 4.38
C THR A 24 -7.23 5.85 4.25
N PHE A 25 -6.82 6.53 3.18
CA PHE A 25 -5.43 6.88 2.94
C PHE A 25 -5.34 8.13 2.06
N SER A 26 -4.90 9.27 2.59
CA SER A 26 -4.93 10.55 1.85
C SER A 26 -3.56 11.04 1.40
N ALA A 27 -3.02 10.42 0.35
CA ALA A 27 -1.68 10.67 -0.17
C ALA A 27 -1.45 12.01 -0.91
N ALA A 28 -2.39 12.95 -0.83
CA ALA A 28 -2.23 14.24 -1.47
C ALA A 28 -1.13 15.07 -0.81
N SER A 29 -0.32 15.75 -1.61
CA SER A 29 0.67 16.73 -1.17
C SER A 29 1.74 16.19 -0.20
N ILE A 30 2.10 14.91 -0.26
CA ILE A 30 3.23 14.38 0.50
C ILE A 30 4.52 15.03 -0.04
N ALA A 31 5.27 15.71 0.83
CA ALA A 31 6.53 16.35 0.49
C ALA A 31 7.60 15.32 0.07
N PHE A 32 8.68 15.77 -0.57
CA PHE A 32 9.86 14.94 -0.78
C PHE A 32 10.43 14.47 0.57
N GLN A 33 10.99 13.26 0.60
CA GLN A 33 11.52 12.64 1.83
C GLN A 33 10.51 12.65 2.99
N ALA A 34 9.25 12.39 2.67
CA ALA A 34 8.18 12.30 3.65
C ALA A 34 7.24 11.15 3.30
N GLY A 35 6.52 10.66 4.31
CA GLY A 35 5.57 9.58 4.15
C GLY A 35 4.19 9.91 4.65
N ARG A 36 3.27 9.03 4.30
CA ARG A 36 1.94 8.96 4.89
C ARG A 36 1.58 7.51 5.15
N LYS A 37 0.81 7.29 6.20
CA LYS A 37 0.25 5.99 6.55
C LYS A 37 -1.26 6.01 6.49
N SER A 38 -1.87 4.85 6.25
CA SER A 38 -3.32 4.66 6.19
C SER A 38 -3.96 4.43 7.55
N ASP A 39 -5.29 4.38 7.57
CA ASP A 39 -6.05 3.69 8.60
C ASP A 39 -5.70 2.19 8.65
N LEU A 40 -6.11 1.53 9.75
CA LEU A 40 -5.91 0.10 9.93
C LEU A 40 -6.79 -0.70 8.97
N TRP A 41 -6.17 -1.49 8.10
CA TRP A 41 -6.88 -2.49 7.31
C TRP A 41 -7.10 -3.75 8.14
N ASP A 42 -8.35 -4.10 8.41
CA ASP A 42 -8.75 -5.37 9.03
C ASP A 42 -9.20 -6.37 7.96
N ARG A 43 -8.47 -7.49 7.82
CA ARG A 43 -8.82 -8.57 6.88
C ARG A 43 -9.92 -9.50 7.42
N GLY A 44 -10.43 -9.25 8.62
CA GLY A 44 -11.46 -10.05 9.28
C GLY A 44 -10.91 -11.25 10.05
N THR A 45 -11.81 -12.00 10.68
CA THR A 45 -11.48 -13.10 11.60
C THR A 45 -11.33 -14.48 10.95
N SER A 46 -11.74 -14.62 9.69
CA SER A 46 -11.67 -15.89 8.95
C SER A 46 -10.26 -16.12 8.40
N PRO A 47 -9.91 -17.37 7.99
CA PRO A 47 -8.68 -17.60 7.24
C PRO A 47 -8.64 -16.75 5.97
N GLN A 48 -7.56 -15.99 5.80
CA GLN A 48 -7.37 -15.07 4.67
C GLN A 48 -6.16 -15.52 3.83
N PRO A 49 -6.16 -15.26 2.51
CA PRO A 49 -5.04 -15.63 1.64
C PRO A 49 -3.79 -14.86 2.01
N GLU A 50 -2.63 -15.52 2.06
CA GLU A 50 -1.38 -14.86 2.46
C GLU A 50 -0.79 -13.97 1.37
N GLU A 51 -1.09 -14.23 0.10
CA GLU A 51 -0.51 -13.52 -1.04
C GLU A 51 -1.50 -12.56 -1.69
N TYR A 52 -0.98 -11.40 -2.06
CA TYR A 52 -1.76 -10.33 -2.65
C TYR A 52 -1.04 -9.73 -3.84
N THR A 53 -1.78 -9.47 -4.92
CA THR A 53 -1.33 -8.53 -5.95
C THR A 53 -1.60 -7.11 -5.49
N TRP A 54 -0.72 -6.19 -5.87
CA TRP A 54 -0.95 -4.76 -5.68
C TRP A 54 -0.87 -4.01 -7.00
N ARG A 55 -1.62 -2.90 -7.08
CA ARG A 55 -1.57 -1.91 -8.15
C ARG A 55 -1.56 -0.53 -7.51
N ALA A 56 -0.64 0.32 -7.93
CA ALA A 56 -0.57 1.69 -7.47
C ALA A 56 -0.57 2.65 -8.66
N LYS A 57 -1.15 3.82 -8.42
CA LYS A 57 -1.11 4.99 -9.30
C LYS A 57 -0.80 6.20 -8.45
N THR A 58 0.15 7.03 -8.87
CA THR A 58 0.45 8.32 -8.22
C THR A 58 0.84 9.34 -9.27
N ALA A 59 0.68 10.63 -8.99
CA ALA A 59 1.22 11.71 -9.80
C ALA A 59 2.03 12.67 -8.92
N LEU A 60 2.99 13.37 -9.53
CA LEU A 60 3.81 14.40 -8.89
C LEU A 60 3.29 15.78 -9.28
N GLN A 61 3.47 16.75 -8.40
CA GLN A 61 2.95 18.11 -8.59
C GLN A 61 3.79 18.93 -9.60
N ALA A 62 5.10 18.68 -9.63
CA ALA A 62 6.05 19.35 -10.50
C ALA A 62 6.64 18.35 -11.51
N THR A 63 7.36 18.86 -12.51
CA THR A 63 8.08 18.07 -13.52
C THR A 63 8.90 16.97 -12.84
N PRO A 64 8.53 15.69 -13.01
CA PRO A 64 9.22 14.58 -12.35
C PRO A 64 10.63 14.38 -12.90
N VAL A 65 11.51 13.81 -12.08
CA VAL A 65 12.82 13.33 -12.51
C VAL A 65 12.76 11.81 -12.72
N VAL A 66 13.09 11.37 -13.93
CA VAL A 66 13.10 9.95 -14.28
C VAL A 66 14.07 9.19 -13.40
N GLY A 67 13.62 8.05 -12.86
CA GLY A 67 14.39 7.16 -12.00
C GLY A 67 14.20 7.38 -10.50
N GLU A 68 13.51 8.45 -10.09
CA GLU A 68 13.08 8.62 -8.69
C GLU A 68 12.00 7.61 -8.32
N THR A 69 11.84 7.36 -7.02
CA THR A 69 10.92 6.34 -6.53
C THR A 69 9.90 6.85 -5.54
N ILE A 70 8.74 6.22 -5.58
CA ILE A 70 7.73 6.29 -4.53
C ILE A 70 7.55 4.86 -4.02
N ASP A 71 7.85 4.66 -2.76
CA ASP A 71 8.00 3.35 -2.17
C ASP A 71 6.78 3.01 -1.30
N PHE A 72 6.38 1.74 -1.30
CA PHE A 72 5.26 1.24 -0.52
C PHE A 72 5.72 0.15 0.44
N TYR A 73 5.26 0.28 1.67
CA TYR A 73 5.50 -0.66 2.76
C TYR A 73 4.17 -1.05 3.41
N MET A 74 4.13 -2.24 3.99
CA MET A 74 3.02 -2.73 4.78
C MET A 74 3.53 -3.00 6.19
N ALA A 75 3.07 -2.20 7.15
CA ALA A 75 3.27 -2.49 8.56
C ALA A 75 2.24 -3.53 8.99
N GLN A 76 2.70 -4.74 9.32
CA GLN A 76 1.83 -5.81 9.78
C GLN A 76 1.57 -5.68 11.28
N SER A 77 0.41 -6.18 11.72
CA SER A 77 0.01 -6.10 13.12
C SER A 77 -0.90 -7.24 13.56
N ASP A 78 -0.73 -7.64 14.81
CA ASP A 78 -1.62 -8.53 15.57
C ASP A 78 -2.59 -7.78 16.49
N SER A 79 -2.77 -6.46 16.28
CA SER A 79 -3.48 -5.45 17.08
C SER A 79 -2.75 -4.92 18.33
N ALA A 80 -1.80 -5.67 18.90
CA ALA A 80 -1.05 -5.23 20.07
C ALA A 80 0.33 -4.67 19.69
N ILE A 81 0.96 -5.29 18.70
CA ILE A 81 2.26 -4.92 18.17
C ILE A 81 2.05 -4.56 16.70
N ILE A 82 2.64 -3.43 16.29
CA ILE A 82 2.61 -2.95 14.92
C ILE A 82 4.06 -2.76 14.48
N ASP A 83 4.40 -3.31 13.31
CA ASP A 83 5.74 -3.19 12.74
C ASP A 83 6.19 -1.72 12.66
N GLY A 84 7.48 -1.48 12.87
CA GLY A 84 8.06 -0.13 12.91
C GLY A 84 7.55 0.73 14.08
N THR A 85 6.87 0.14 15.08
CA THR A 85 6.25 0.88 16.21
C THR A 85 5.31 1.99 15.73
N THR A 86 4.72 1.82 14.55
CA THR A 86 3.76 2.80 14.03
C THR A 86 2.43 2.70 14.79
N THR A 87 1.50 3.57 14.44
CA THR A 87 0.13 3.58 14.96
C THR A 87 -0.85 3.56 13.81
N SER A 88 -2.07 3.07 14.07
CA SER A 88 -3.16 3.20 13.11
C SER A 88 -3.60 4.65 12.95
N GLY A 89 -4.14 4.97 11.78
CA GLY A 89 -4.76 6.25 11.48
C GLY A 89 -4.13 6.93 10.27
N ASP A 90 -4.96 7.47 9.37
CA ASP A 90 -4.54 8.28 8.24
C ASP A 90 -3.80 9.55 8.72
N ALA A 91 -2.47 9.51 8.66
CA ALA A 91 -1.63 10.55 9.24
C ALA A 91 -0.26 10.63 8.52
N ALA A 92 0.40 11.77 8.70
CA ALA A 92 1.79 11.93 8.29
C ALA A 92 2.67 10.85 8.94
N PHE A 93 3.60 10.32 8.16
CA PHE A 93 4.59 9.36 8.60
C PHE A 93 5.98 10.00 8.43
N THR A 94 6.69 10.16 9.54
CA THR A 94 7.91 10.98 9.62
C THR A 94 9.16 10.20 9.99
N ASP A 95 9.04 8.91 10.29
CA ASP A 95 10.13 8.07 10.80
C ASP A 95 10.63 7.14 9.69
N GLU A 96 11.57 7.65 8.89
CA GLU A 96 12.17 6.89 7.78
C GLU A 96 12.87 5.62 8.27
N ASP A 97 13.54 5.68 9.42
CA ASP A 97 14.28 4.54 10.00
C ASP A 97 13.33 3.37 10.35
N ALA A 98 12.08 3.68 10.71
CA ALA A 98 11.07 2.67 11.00
C ALA A 98 10.64 1.84 9.77
N LEU A 99 10.83 2.34 8.54
CA LEU A 99 10.50 1.63 7.30
C LEU A 99 11.27 0.32 7.17
N ALA A 100 12.50 0.26 7.70
CA ALA A 100 13.35 -0.92 7.66
C ALA A 100 12.77 -2.13 8.43
N ASN A 101 11.81 -1.89 9.33
CA ASN A 101 11.14 -2.94 10.10
C ASN A 101 9.79 -3.38 9.49
N MET A 102 9.38 -2.79 8.36
CA MET A 102 8.11 -3.09 7.70
C MET A 102 8.32 -3.99 6.48
N VAL A 103 7.25 -4.63 6.01
CA VAL A 103 7.32 -5.41 4.77
C VAL A 103 7.33 -4.47 3.57
N TYR A 104 8.43 -4.44 2.84
CA TYR A 104 8.49 -3.73 1.56
C TYR A 104 7.58 -4.41 0.53
N VAL A 105 6.63 -3.64 -0.03
CA VAL A 105 5.63 -4.12 -0.98
C VAL A 105 6.10 -3.93 -2.43
N GLY A 106 6.77 -2.80 -2.68
CA GLY A 106 7.30 -2.45 -3.99
C GLY A 106 7.40 -0.94 -4.17
N SER A 107 7.82 -0.52 -5.35
CA SER A 107 7.99 0.90 -5.68
C SER A 107 7.43 1.25 -7.05
N LEU A 108 6.95 2.48 -7.16
CA LEU A 108 6.73 3.18 -8.42
C LEU A 108 8.04 3.86 -8.80
N VAL A 109 8.56 3.55 -9.98
CA VAL A 109 9.70 4.27 -10.55
C VAL A 109 9.16 5.26 -11.55
N VAL A 110 9.55 6.52 -11.42
CA VAL A 110 9.17 7.58 -12.35
C VAL A 110 9.81 7.30 -13.71
N ASP A 111 8.98 7.13 -14.75
CA ASP A 111 9.40 6.81 -16.12
C ASP A 111 9.16 7.97 -17.12
N THR A 112 8.55 9.06 -16.65
CA THR A 112 8.19 10.23 -17.47
C THR A 112 8.72 11.53 -16.86
N THR A 113 8.84 12.57 -17.68
CA THR A 113 9.08 13.95 -17.25
C THR A 113 7.80 14.80 -17.28
N THR A 114 6.64 14.20 -17.56
CA THR A 114 5.34 14.86 -17.46
C THR A 114 4.73 14.60 -16.09
N THR A 115 3.86 15.48 -15.60
CA THR A 115 3.11 15.31 -14.34
C THR A 115 1.97 14.29 -14.46
N ASP A 116 2.01 13.43 -15.48
CA ASP A 116 1.03 12.37 -15.65
C ASP A 116 1.20 11.32 -14.56
N SER A 117 0.13 10.58 -14.28
CA SER A 117 0.20 9.53 -13.27
C SER A 117 1.12 8.40 -13.70
N VAL A 118 2.06 8.03 -12.85
CA VAL A 118 2.88 6.82 -12.97
C VAL A 118 2.18 5.65 -12.29
N GLN A 119 2.36 4.45 -12.82
CA GLN A 119 1.64 3.25 -12.40
C GLN A 119 2.57 2.04 -12.30
N SER A 120 2.34 1.18 -11.31
CA SER A 120 3.13 -0.04 -11.08
C SER A 120 2.28 -1.07 -10.34
N GLY A 121 2.82 -2.28 -10.23
CA GLY A 121 2.19 -3.36 -9.49
C GLY A 121 3.14 -4.50 -9.26
N GLY A 122 2.74 -5.40 -8.37
CA GLY A 122 3.55 -6.54 -7.99
C GLY A 122 2.78 -7.49 -7.09
N VAL A 123 3.52 -8.29 -6.34
CA VAL A 123 2.98 -9.24 -5.37
C VAL A 123 3.68 -9.02 -4.04
N PHE A 124 2.94 -9.09 -2.95
CA PHE A 124 3.49 -9.13 -1.60
C PHE A 124 2.77 -10.16 -0.75
N ARG A 125 3.38 -10.53 0.38
CA ARG A 125 2.83 -11.47 1.34
C ARG A 125 2.46 -10.76 2.63
N MET A 126 1.30 -11.11 3.18
CA MET A 126 0.79 -10.62 4.45
C MET A 126 0.25 -11.79 5.28
N THR A 127 0.89 -12.03 6.42
CA THR A 127 0.58 -13.15 7.32
C THR A 127 -0.31 -12.75 8.49
N THR A 128 -0.36 -11.46 8.83
CA THR A 128 -1.14 -10.96 9.96
C THR A 128 -2.55 -10.52 9.55
N ARG A 129 -3.47 -10.46 10.51
CA ARG A 129 -4.84 -9.99 10.26
C ARG A 129 -4.90 -8.51 9.89
N TYR A 130 -4.07 -7.69 10.53
CA TYR A 130 -4.10 -6.25 10.35
C TYR A 130 -2.88 -5.74 9.60
N GLY A 131 -3.09 -4.69 8.79
CA GLY A 131 -2.05 -4.05 8.01
C GLY A 131 -2.27 -2.54 7.92
N ILE A 132 -1.18 -1.79 7.84
CA ILE A 132 -1.21 -0.35 7.57
C ILE A 132 -0.32 -0.11 6.36
N LEU A 133 -0.90 0.49 5.33
CA LEU A 133 -0.14 0.93 4.16
C LEU A 133 0.67 2.17 4.55
N VAL A 134 1.97 2.14 4.25
CA VAL A 134 2.85 3.30 4.35
C VAL A 134 3.40 3.59 2.96
N MET A 135 3.20 4.81 2.50
CA MET A 135 3.77 5.33 1.27
C MET A 135 4.87 6.31 1.64
N TRP A 136 6.03 6.17 1.03
CA TRP A 136 7.17 7.05 1.20
C TRP A 136 7.54 7.71 -0.12
N ASN A 137 7.58 9.03 -0.13
CA ASN A 137 7.98 9.79 -1.30
C ASN A 137 9.51 9.97 -1.27
N ASN A 138 10.22 9.08 -1.97
CA ASN A 138 11.69 9.02 -2.01
C ASN A 138 12.28 9.87 -3.15
N THR A 139 11.53 10.88 -3.62
CA THR A 139 12.00 11.85 -4.60
C THR A 139 12.97 12.84 -3.96
N ALA A 140 13.82 13.47 -4.77
CA ALA A 140 14.84 14.37 -4.26
C ALA A 140 14.29 15.78 -3.97
N ALA A 141 13.24 16.23 -4.67
CA ALA A 141 12.72 17.59 -4.56
C ALA A 141 11.20 17.72 -4.81
N GLU A 142 10.51 16.64 -5.18
CA GLU A 142 9.20 16.68 -5.80
C GLU A 142 8.11 16.25 -4.83
N THR A 143 7.16 17.13 -4.56
CA THR A 143 5.94 16.81 -3.82
C THR A 143 4.96 16.02 -4.70
N LEU A 144 4.21 15.11 -4.10
CA LEU A 144 3.07 14.47 -4.75
C LEU A 144 1.97 15.48 -5.15
N SER A 145 1.17 15.11 -6.15
CA SER A 145 0.00 15.90 -6.57
C SER A 145 -0.93 16.24 -5.40
N ALA A 146 -1.57 17.40 -5.47
CA ALA A 146 -2.59 17.80 -4.48
C ALA A 146 -3.97 17.19 -4.79
N SER A 147 -4.14 16.56 -5.96
CA SER A 147 -5.40 15.98 -6.38
C SER A 147 -5.55 14.56 -5.85
N ALA A 148 -6.50 14.35 -4.93
CA ALA A 148 -6.72 13.04 -4.32
C ALA A 148 -6.97 11.90 -5.32
N GLY A 149 -7.60 12.18 -6.47
CA GLY A 149 -7.88 11.17 -7.51
C GLY A 149 -6.65 10.68 -8.30
N ASP A 150 -5.50 11.34 -8.13
CA ASP A 150 -4.24 10.93 -8.75
C ASP A 150 -3.58 9.79 -7.98
N HIS A 151 -3.99 9.54 -6.73
CA HIS A 151 -3.40 8.57 -5.83
C HIS A 151 -4.35 7.43 -5.54
N ASP A 152 -3.95 6.22 -5.91
CA ASP A 152 -4.72 5.02 -5.60
C ASP A 152 -3.78 3.84 -5.38
N PHE A 153 -4.11 3.01 -4.41
CA PHE A 153 -3.40 1.78 -4.13
C PHE A 153 -4.41 0.66 -3.86
N ILE A 154 -4.40 -0.36 -4.71
CA ILE A 154 -5.39 -1.44 -4.68
C ILE A 154 -4.66 -2.74 -4.41
N VAL A 155 -5.19 -3.52 -3.46
CA VAL A 155 -4.69 -4.83 -3.07
C VAL A 155 -5.72 -5.88 -3.41
N THR A 156 -5.38 -6.88 -4.23
CA THR A 156 -6.29 -7.96 -4.60
C THR A 156 -5.75 -9.32 -4.11
N PRO A 157 -6.55 -10.11 -3.37
CA PRO A 157 -6.13 -11.42 -2.87
C PRO A 157 -5.83 -12.40 -4.00
N ILE A 158 -4.73 -13.15 -3.87
CA ILE A 158 -4.42 -14.29 -4.71
C ILE A 158 -4.86 -15.55 -3.96
N TYR A 159 -5.87 -16.22 -4.50
CA TYR A 159 -6.23 -17.55 -4.02
C TYR A 159 -5.37 -18.58 -4.76
N PRO A 160 -4.63 -19.45 -4.06
CA PRO A 160 -3.93 -20.55 -4.72
C PRO A 160 -4.96 -21.36 -5.49
N GLN A 161 -4.73 -21.50 -6.80
CA GLN A 161 -5.54 -22.40 -7.62
C GLN A 161 -5.20 -23.80 -7.16
N GLY A 162 -6.18 -24.51 -6.57
CA GLY A 162 -5.99 -25.91 -6.21
C GLY A 162 -5.57 -26.69 -7.45
N GLN A 163 -4.40 -27.33 -7.38
CA GLN A 163 -3.93 -28.26 -8.39
C GLN A 163 -4.51 -29.65 -8.13
#